data_AF-A0A453R836-F1
#
_entry.id   AF-A0A453R836-F1
#
_cell.length_a   1.000
_cell.length_b   1.000
_cell.length_c   1.000
_cell.angle_alpha   90.00
_cell.angle_beta   90.00
_cell.angle_gamma   90.00
#
_symmetry.space_group_name_H-M   'P 1'
#
loop_
_entity.id
_entity.type
_entity.pdbx_description
1 polymer ?
#
loop_
_entity_poly.entity_id
_entity_poly.type
_entity_poly.pdbx_seq_one_letter_code
_entity_poly.pdbx_strand_id
1 'polypeptide(L)'
;GWKFTLLESMRKRCTFLEHAVEVMELSNVDVVCDRAENAGQSHDFRESFDVAAARAVAELKILAEYCLPLVRVGGLFIAAKGHDPHEEIRSAKAAVGKLGASMLDLCN
;
A
#
# COMPACT_ATOMS: atom_id res chain seq x y z
N GLY A 1 14.73 -13.40 0.12
CA GLY A 1 13.56 -13.55 1.00
C GLY A 1 12.72 -12.28 0.95
N TRP A 2 11.53 -12.28 1.53
CA TRP A 2 10.70 -11.06 1.60
C TRP A 2 11.24 -10.06 2.61
N LYS A 3 11.18 -8.76 2.27
CA LYS A 3 11.37 -7.64 3.19
C LYS A 3 10.07 -6.82 3.23
N PHE A 4 9.65 -6.41 4.41
CA PHE A 4 8.39 -5.69 4.60
C PHE A 4 8.63 -4.30 5.18
N THR A 5 7.84 -3.34 4.71
CA THR A 5 7.74 -2.01 5.32
C THR A 5 6.27 -1.76 5.67
N LEU A 6 6.00 -1.55 6.95
CA LEU A 6 4.66 -1.27 7.46
C LEU A 6 4.52 0.25 7.61
N LEU A 7 3.83 0.89 6.64
CA LEU A 7 3.56 2.32 6.65
C LEU A 7 2.25 2.62 7.38
N GLU A 8 2.31 3.39 8.46
CA GLU A 8 1.15 3.85 9.22
C GLU A 8 1.40 5.27 9.71
N SER A 9 0.35 6.08 9.76
CA SER A 9 0.47 7.50 10.13
C SER A 9 0.17 7.78 11.59
N MET A 10 -0.61 6.91 12.23
CA MET A 10 -1.00 7.09 13.63
C MET A 10 0.07 6.56 14.58
N ARG A 11 0.77 7.47 15.26
CA ARG A 11 1.86 7.14 16.20
C ARG A 11 1.54 5.97 17.15
N LYS A 12 0.35 5.95 17.76
CA LYS A 12 -0.07 4.86 18.66
C LYS A 12 -0.06 3.48 17.99
N ARG A 13 -0.47 3.40 16.71
CA ARG A 13 -0.47 2.16 15.94
C ARG A 13 0.95 1.78 15.51
N CYS A 14 1.78 2.74 15.13
CA CYS A 14 3.18 2.50 14.83
C CYS A 14 3.93 1.91 16.03
N THR A 15 3.75 2.49 17.22
CA THR A 15 4.35 1.96 18.45
C THR A 15 3.88 0.53 18.75
N PHE A 16 2.61 0.21 18.49
CA PHE A 16 2.12 -1.16 18.61
C PHE A 16 2.80 -2.10 17.59
N LEU A 17 2.94 -1.68 16.34
CA LEU A 17 3.60 -2.49 15.30
C LEU A 17 5.09 -2.70 15.60
N GLU A 18 5.80 -1.66 16.05
CA GLU A 18 7.19 -1.73 16.48
C GLU A 18 7.35 -2.76 17.61
N HIS A 19 6.48 -2.68 18.64
CA HIS A 19 6.47 -3.64 19.73
C HIS A 19 6.14 -5.07 19.26
N ALA A 20 5.19 -5.23 18.33
CA ALA A 20 4.83 -6.53 17.78
C ALA A 20 5.99 -7.17 16.98
N VAL A 21 6.70 -6.36 16.18
CA VAL A 21 7.91 -6.77 15.45
C VAL A 21 9.01 -7.21 16.40
N GLU A 22 9.24 -6.47 17.49
CA GLU A 22 10.22 -6.81 18.53
C GLU A 22 9.88 -8.13 19.22
N VAL A 23 8.65 -8.30 19.70
CA VAL A 23 8.22 -9.51 20.43
C VAL A 23 8.25 -10.76 19.54
N MET A 24 8.00 -10.62 18.23
CA MET A 24 8.06 -11.72 17.27
C MET A 24 9.46 -11.92 16.65
N GLU A 25 10.45 -11.11 17.06
CA GLU A 25 11.85 -11.17 16.57
C GLU A 25 11.96 -11.09 15.04
N LEU A 26 11.12 -10.27 14.39
CA LEU A 26 11.06 -10.17 12.93
C LEU A 26 12.15 -9.23 12.39
N SER A 27 13.29 -9.80 11.99
CA SER A 27 14.44 -9.05 11.44
C SER A 27 14.24 -8.45 10.04
N ASN A 28 13.15 -8.80 9.35
CA ASN A 28 12.87 -8.40 7.97
C ASN A 28 11.70 -7.42 7.82
N VAL A 29 11.28 -6.78 8.91
CA VAL A 29 10.13 -5.86 8.95
C VAL A 29 10.56 -4.51 9.51
N ASP A 30 10.38 -3.44 8.74
CA ASP A 30 10.57 -2.05 9.16
C ASP A 30 9.20 -1.38 9.37
N VAL A 31 9.03 -0.58 10.42
CA VAL A 31 7.82 0.24 10.62
C VAL A 31 8.14 1.70 10.31
N VAL A 32 7.33 2.31 9.44
CA VAL A 32 7.47 3.73 9.06
C VAL A 32 6.25 4.49 9.56
N CYS A 33 6.50 5.45 10.45
CA CYS A 33 5.46 6.31 11.00
C CYS A 33 5.28 7.58 10.15
N ASP A 34 4.63 7.47 8.99
CA ASP A 34 4.39 8.59 8.08
C ASP A 34 3.08 8.41 7.29
N ARG A 35 2.66 9.46 6.60
CA ARG A 35 1.55 9.50 5.65
C ARG A 35 1.99 8.90 4.32
N ALA A 36 1.08 8.16 3.66
CA ALA A 36 1.34 7.61 2.33
C ALA A 36 1.61 8.71 1.29
N GLU A 37 0.93 9.86 1.43
CA GLU A 37 1.13 11.03 0.58
C GLU A 37 2.57 11.56 0.66
N ASN A 38 3.18 11.54 1.85
CA ASN A 38 4.57 11.97 2.06
C ASN A 38 5.54 10.91 1.56
N ALA A 39 5.34 9.65 1.94
CA ALA A 39 6.19 8.53 1.53
C ALA A 39 6.24 8.40 0.00
N GLY A 40 5.11 8.54 -0.68
CA GLY A 40 5.04 8.48 -2.15
C GLY A 40 5.79 9.62 -2.87
N GLN A 41 6.16 10.69 -2.17
CA GLN A 41 6.97 11.81 -2.69
C GLN A 41 8.44 11.72 -2.26
N SER A 42 8.78 10.88 -1.28
CA SER A 42 10.15 10.68 -0.81
C SER A 42 10.96 9.86 -1.82
N HIS A 43 12.18 10.28 -2.10
CA HIS A 43 13.11 9.53 -2.96
C HIS A 43 13.42 8.13 -2.40
N ASP A 44 13.33 7.94 -1.07
CA ASP A 44 13.66 6.67 -0.42
C ASP A 44 12.58 5.59 -0.66
N PHE A 45 11.34 6.01 -0.91
CA PHE A 45 10.17 5.13 -0.97
C PHE A 45 9.46 5.14 -2.32
N ARG A 46 9.60 6.20 -3.09
CA ARG A 46 8.95 6.33 -4.39
C ARG A 46 9.46 5.26 -5.34
N GLU A 47 8.52 4.51 -5.92
CA GLU A 47 8.77 3.46 -6.91
C GLU A 47 9.84 2.42 -6.47
N SER A 48 9.97 2.17 -5.16
CA SER A 48 11.02 1.29 -4.60
C SER A 48 10.52 -0.08 -4.13
N PHE A 49 9.21 -0.32 -4.17
CA PHE A 49 8.60 -1.58 -3.73
C PHE A 49 8.16 -2.46 -4.91
N ASP A 50 8.44 -3.76 -4.81
CA ASP A 50 7.90 -4.76 -5.75
C ASP A 50 6.37 -4.88 -5.67
N VAL A 51 5.85 -4.81 -4.44
CA VAL A 51 4.43 -4.97 -4.14
C VAL A 51 4.00 -4.00 -3.05
N ALA A 52 2.89 -3.30 -3.25
CA ALA A 52 2.16 -2.61 -2.18
C ALA A 52 0.84 -3.33 -1.91
N ALA A 53 0.51 -3.54 -0.63
CA ALA A 53 -0.75 -4.14 -0.22
C ALA A 53 -1.48 -3.22 0.76
N ALA A 54 -2.78 -3.03 0.57
CA ALA A 54 -3.61 -2.22 1.47
C ALA A 54 -4.97 -2.86 1.70
N ARG A 55 -5.46 -2.79 2.94
CA ARG A 55 -6.77 -3.31 3.37
C ARG A 55 -7.50 -2.29 4.25
N ALA A 56 -8.79 -2.08 3.99
CA ALA A 56 -9.70 -1.34 4.87
C ALA A 56 -9.28 0.10 5.21
N VAL A 57 -8.73 0.84 4.24
CA VAL A 57 -8.26 2.23 4.44
C VAL A 57 -9.16 3.25 3.74
N ALA A 58 -9.59 3.02 2.50
CA ALA A 58 -10.37 3.97 1.70
C ALA A 58 -11.01 3.30 0.45
N GLU A 59 -11.77 4.10 -0.32
CA GLU A 59 -12.17 3.78 -1.69
C GLU A 59 -10.96 3.47 -2.57
N LEU A 60 -11.13 2.60 -3.58
CA LEU A 60 -10.01 2.13 -4.43
C LEU A 60 -9.24 3.28 -5.11
N LYS A 61 -9.92 4.36 -5.52
CA LYS A 61 -9.27 5.51 -6.16
C LYS A 61 -8.25 6.19 -5.24
N ILE A 62 -8.56 6.32 -3.94
CA ILE A 62 -7.70 6.93 -2.93
C ILE A 62 -6.54 5.98 -2.60
N LEU A 63 -6.86 4.69 -2.43
CA LEU A 63 -5.82 3.68 -2.21
C LEU A 63 -4.82 3.64 -3.37
N ALA A 64 -5.27 3.79 -4.61
CA ALA A 64 -4.39 3.85 -5.77
C ALA A 64 -3.42 5.04 -5.67
N GLU A 65 -3.89 6.24 -5.28
CA GLU A 65 -3.05 7.42 -5.06
C GLU A 65 -2.03 7.22 -3.93
N TYR A 66 -2.37 6.45 -2.89
CA TYR A 66 -1.48 6.17 -1.78
C TYR A 66 -0.43 5.10 -2.10
N CYS A 67 -0.82 4.05 -2.82
CA CYS A 67 0.01 2.87 -3.01
C CYS A 67 0.81 2.89 -4.30
N LEU A 68 0.22 3.31 -5.43
CA LEU A 68 0.90 3.25 -6.72
C LEU A 68 2.20 4.07 -6.78
N PRO A 69 2.32 5.26 -6.16
CA PRO A 69 3.59 5.98 -6.13
C PRO A 69 4.74 5.24 -5.43
N LEU A 70 4.44 4.26 -4.57
CA LEU A 70 5.44 3.44 -3.88
C LEU A 70 5.88 2.23 -4.71
N VAL A 71 5.02 1.77 -5.64
CA VAL A 71 5.26 0.56 -6.43
C VAL A 71 6.14 0.88 -7.63
N ARG A 72 7.21 0.12 -7.83
CA ARG A 72 8.07 0.27 -9.01
C ARG A 72 7.31 0.00 -10.30
N VAL A 73 7.80 0.53 -11.42
CA VAL A 73 7.28 0.15 -12.73
C VAL A 73 7.39 -1.37 -12.92
N GLY A 74 6.27 -1.99 -13.32
CA GLY A 74 6.13 -3.45 -13.44
C GLY A 74 5.93 -4.20 -12.12
N GLY A 75 5.77 -3.49 -10.99
CA GLY A 75 5.36 -4.06 -9.71
C GLY A 75 3.84 -4.23 -9.59
N LEU A 76 3.38 -4.63 -8.41
CA LEU A 76 1.96 -4.92 -8.15
C LEU A 76 1.39 -4.06 -7.02
N PHE A 77 0.15 -3.62 -7.18
CA PHE A 77 -0.67 -3.08 -6.11
C PHE A 77 -1.85 -4.01 -5.83
N ILE A 78 -1.92 -4.52 -4.60
CA ILE A 78 -2.96 -5.44 -4.13
C ILE A 78 -3.91 -4.67 -3.19
N ALA A 79 -5.13 -4.44 -3.67
CA ALA A 79 -6.19 -3.81 -2.87
C ALA A 79 -7.14 -4.89 -2.32
N ALA A 80 -7.11 -5.12 -1.01
CA ALA A 80 -8.06 -6.03 -0.36
C ALA A 80 -9.41 -5.32 -0.15
N LYS A 81 -10.44 -5.78 -0.87
CA LYS A 81 -11.79 -5.21 -0.90
C LYS A 81 -12.84 -6.17 -0.35
N GLY A 82 -14.00 -5.61 -0.01
CA GLY A 82 -15.15 -6.35 0.53
C GLY A 82 -15.97 -7.07 -0.54
N HIS A 83 -17.18 -7.49 -0.17
CA HIS A 83 -18.00 -8.49 -0.88
C HIS A 83 -18.50 -8.09 -2.29
N ASP A 84 -18.35 -6.84 -2.72
CA ASP A 84 -18.65 -6.41 -4.10
C ASP A 84 -17.76 -5.23 -4.52
N PRO A 85 -16.58 -5.49 -5.12
CA PRO A 85 -15.64 -4.45 -5.50
C PRO A 85 -15.93 -3.84 -6.89
N HIS A 86 -16.96 -4.31 -7.61
CA HIS A 86 -17.09 -3.99 -9.04
C HIS A 86 -17.36 -2.50 -9.30
N GLU A 87 -18.19 -1.83 -8.50
CA GLU A 87 -18.41 -0.38 -8.62
C GLU A 87 -17.17 0.44 -8.23
N GLU A 88 -16.42 0.00 -7.21
CA GLU A 88 -15.17 0.64 -6.82
C GLU A 88 -14.12 0.54 -7.93
N ILE A 89 -14.03 -0.61 -8.60
CA ILE A 89 -13.14 -0.82 -9.74
C ILE A 89 -13.53 0.09 -10.91
N ARG A 90 -14.83 0.16 -11.24
CA ARG A 90 -15.33 1.05 -12.30
C ARG A 90 -14.99 2.50 -12.03
N SER A 91 -15.26 2.97 -10.81
CA SER A 91 -15.01 4.37 -10.43
C SER A 91 -13.52 4.71 -10.31
N ALA A 92 -12.67 3.76 -9.93
CA ALA A 92 -11.23 3.98 -9.83
C ALA A 92 -10.46 3.88 -11.16
N LYS A 93 -11.04 3.26 -12.21
CA LYS A 93 -10.35 2.98 -13.48
C LYS A 93 -9.61 4.19 -14.06
N ALA A 94 -10.23 5.37 -14.06
CA ALA A 94 -9.61 6.58 -14.59
C ALA A 94 -8.44 7.07 -13.73
N ALA A 95 -8.55 7.00 -12.40
CA ALA A 95 -7.48 7.39 -11.48
C ALA A 95 -6.28 6.42 -11.58
N VAL A 96 -6.56 5.11 -11.58
CA VAL A 96 -5.56 4.06 -11.75
C VAL A 96 -4.80 4.23 -13.07
N GLY A 97 -5.51 4.52 -14.17
CA GLY A 97 -4.88 4.78 -15.47
C GLY A 97 -3.99 6.03 -15.48
N LYS A 98 -4.40 7.12 -14.81
CA LYS A 98 -3.58 8.34 -14.67
C LYS A 98 -2.30 8.10 -13.87
N LEU A 99 -2.33 7.15 -12.94
CA LEU A 99 -1.19 6.75 -12.11
C LEU A 99 -0.31 5.67 -12.77
N GLY A 100 -0.56 5.35 -14.05
CA GLY A 100 0.28 4.43 -14.82
C GLY A 100 0.01 2.96 -14.59
N ALA A 101 -1.10 2.60 -13.95
CA ALA A 101 -1.46 1.21 -13.66
C ALA A 101 -2.71 0.76 -14.43
N SER A 102 -2.90 -0.55 -14.49
CA SER A 102 -4.09 -1.20 -15.02
C SER A 102 -4.48 -2.38 -14.12
N MET A 103 -5.77 -2.71 -14.09
CA MET A 103 -6.23 -3.90 -13.38
C MET A 103 -5.70 -5.17 -14.05
N LEU A 104 -5.04 -6.02 -13.27
CA LEU A 104 -4.54 -7.32 -13.73
C LEU A 104 -5.58 -8.42 -13.53
N ASP A 105 -6.09 -8.56 -12.31
CA ASP A 105 -7.03 -9.62 -11.95
C ASP A 105 -7.94 -9.21 -10.78
N LEU A 106 -9.05 -9.92 -10.61
CA LEU A 106 -9.95 -9.84 -9.46
C LEU A 106 -10.11 -11.24 -8.84
N CYS A 107 -9.52 -11.42 -7.66
CA CYS A 107 -9.60 -12.69 -6.93
C CYS A 107 -10.90 -12.80 -6.14
N ASN A 108 -11.54 -13.97 -6.20
CA ASN A 108 -12.73 -14.36 -5.43
C ASN A 108 -12.35 -15.15 -4.16
#